data_AF-F2L271-F1
#
_entry.id   AF-F2L271-F1
#
_cell.length_a   1.000
_cell.length_b   1.000
_cell.length_c   1.000
_cell.angle_alpha   90.00
_cell.angle_beta   90.00
_cell.angle_gamma   90.00
#
_symmetry.space_group_name_H-M   'P 1'
#
loop_
_entity.id
_entity.type
_entity.pdbx_description
1 polymer ?
#
loop_
_entity_poly.entity_id
_entity_poly.type
_entity_poly.pdbx_seq_one_letter_code
_entity_poly.pdbx_strand_id
1 'polypeptide(L)'
;MKFLRVRLRACDALPRDALAHLGFKIEGDRVRHVVLTPRGPVTVSKKCDECIFYKLISGSYVYGAPSIHNGVIKVVVADTRPARRILAEHRQQVISVERLRPASLVLTSKQREVLSAMASGGSISLIARASSRSKVAVYKLFRKTLKKVVELI
;
A
#
# COMPACT_ATOMS: atom_id res chain seq x y z
N MET A 1 -7.09 -1.59 -15.59
CA MET A 1 -7.67 -1.11 -14.30
C MET A 1 -6.88 0.10 -13.80
N LYS A 2 -7.51 1.14 -13.25
CA LYS A 2 -6.82 2.28 -12.60
C LYS A 2 -6.98 2.17 -11.09
N PHE A 3 -6.11 2.81 -10.32
CA PHE A 3 -6.12 2.73 -8.85
C PHE A 3 -6.07 4.12 -8.22
N LEU A 4 -6.50 4.20 -6.97
CA LEU A 4 -6.42 5.37 -6.11
C LEU A 4 -5.58 5.01 -4.88
N ARG A 5 -4.60 5.86 -4.55
CA ARG A 5 -3.99 5.89 -3.22
C ARG A 5 -4.82 6.79 -2.34
N VAL A 6 -5.37 6.24 -1.28
CA VAL A 6 -6.19 6.96 -0.31
C VAL A 6 -5.40 7.04 0.99
N ARG A 7 -5.21 8.26 1.50
CA ARG A 7 -4.73 8.48 2.86
C ARG A 7 -5.92 8.82 3.73
N LEU A 8 -6.09 8.08 4.82
CA LEU A 8 -7.18 8.21 5.76
C LEU A 8 -6.66 8.63 7.13
N ARG A 9 -7.46 9.41 7.85
CA ARG A 9 -7.26 9.66 9.27
C ARG A 9 -7.47 8.35 10.04
N ALA A 10 -6.63 8.10 11.03
CA ALA A 10 -6.93 7.10 12.05
C ALA A 10 -8.27 7.42 12.72
N CYS A 11 -9.08 6.40 12.96
CA CYS A 11 -10.26 6.55 13.81
C CYS A 11 -9.85 6.52 15.29
N ASP A 12 -10.72 7.00 16.18
CA ASP A 12 -10.42 7.11 17.62
C ASP A 12 -10.15 5.76 18.30
N ALA A 13 -10.59 4.65 17.68
CA ALA A 13 -10.34 3.31 18.18
C ALA A 13 -8.92 2.81 17.84
N LEU A 14 -8.23 3.42 16.88
CA LEU A 14 -6.86 3.06 16.51
C LEU A 14 -5.87 3.69 17.52
N PRO A 15 -4.97 2.90 18.15
CA PRO A 15 -3.93 3.44 19.01
C PRO A 15 -3.07 4.47 18.29
N ARG A 16 -2.71 5.56 18.96
CA ARG A 16 -1.84 6.62 18.40
C ARG A 16 -0.44 6.12 18.07
N ASP A 17 0.02 5.09 18.78
CA ASP A 17 1.30 4.41 18.64
C ASP A 17 1.24 3.20 17.69
N ALA A 18 0.17 3.03 16.89
CA ALA A 18 0.07 1.94 15.92
C ALA A 18 1.16 2.05 14.84
N LEU A 19 1.93 0.97 14.68
CA LEU A 19 3.08 0.87 13.77
C LEU A 19 2.72 0.20 12.44
N ALA A 20 1.83 -0.80 12.46
CA ALA A 20 1.45 -1.56 11.28
C ALA A 20 0.06 -2.16 11.40
N HIS A 21 -0.62 -2.33 10.27
CA HIS A 21 -1.84 -3.12 10.19
C HIS A 21 -1.45 -4.56 9.82
N LEU A 22 -1.83 -5.52 10.67
CA LEU A 22 -1.43 -6.93 10.52
C LEU A 22 -2.52 -7.77 9.84
N GLY A 23 -3.76 -7.32 9.87
CA GLY A 23 -4.88 -8.05 9.30
C GLY A 23 -6.22 -7.62 9.87
N PHE A 24 -7.27 -8.25 9.39
CA PHE A 24 -8.61 -8.03 9.91
C PHE A 24 -9.45 -9.29 9.83
N LYS A 25 -10.45 -9.38 10.69
CA LYS A 25 -11.51 -10.39 10.68
C LYS A 25 -12.86 -9.67 10.67
N ILE A 26 -13.79 -10.14 9.86
CA ILE A 26 -15.19 -9.72 9.90
C ILE A 26 -15.97 -10.79 10.67
N GLU A 27 -16.74 -10.38 11.66
CA GLU A 27 -17.55 -11.27 12.48
C GLU A 27 -18.84 -10.56 12.88
N GLY A 28 -19.97 -11.05 12.37
CA GLY A 28 -21.26 -10.37 12.49
C GLY A 28 -21.25 -8.99 11.83
N ASP A 29 -21.75 -7.98 12.55
CA ASP A 29 -21.84 -6.57 12.12
C ASP A 29 -20.56 -5.76 12.42
N ARG A 30 -19.45 -6.43 12.76
CA ARG A 30 -18.20 -5.76 13.17
C ARG A 30 -17.01 -6.22 12.37
N VAL A 31 -16.09 -5.28 12.16
CA VAL A 31 -14.74 -5.55 11.68
C VAL A 31 -13.77 -5.40 12.85
N ARG A 32 -12.91 -6.42 13.02
CA ARG A 32 -11.81 -6.44 13.99
C ARG A 32 -10.51 -6.30 13.23
N HIS A 33 -9.77 -5.23 13.47
CA HIS A 33 -8.44 -4.99 12.93
C HIS A 33 -7.39 -5.39 13.95
N VAL A 34 -6.39 -6.14 13.52
CA VAL A 34 -5.20 -6.44 14.33
C VAL A 34 -4.12 -5.44 13.91
N VAL A 35 -3.59 -4.70 14.89
CA VAL A 35 -2.58 -3.67 14.66
C VAL A 35 -1.40 -3.88 15.59
N LEU A 36 -0.19 -3.67 15.07
CA LEU A 36 1.04 -3.76 15.85
C LEU A 36 1.28 -2.44 16.59
N THR A 37 1.59 -2.52 17.88
CA THR A 37 2.09 -1.40 18.70
C THR A 37 3.45 -1.76 19.29
N PRO A 38 4.20 -0.81 19.88
CA PRO A 38 5.45 -1.11 20.59
C PRO A 38 5.29 -2.13 21.74
N ARG A 39 4.08 -2.25 22.30
CA ARG A 39 3.74 -3.17 23.40
C ARG A 39 3.28 -4.55 22.92
N GLY A 40 3.16 -4.74 21.61
CA GLY A 40 2.64 -5.95 20.97
C GLY A 40 1.37 -5.72 20.14
N PRO A 41 0.81 -6.78 19.54
CA PRO A 41 -0.41 -6.71 18.75
C PRO A 41 -1.63 -6.38 19.62
N VAL A 42 -2.49 -5.50 19.13
CA VAL A 42 -3.78 -5.18 19.76
C VAL A 42 -4.91 -5.30 18.75
N THR A 43 -6.10 -5.62 19.24
CA THR A 43 -7.30 -5.73 18.40
C THR A 43 -8.20 -4.51 18.57
N VAL A 44 -8.56 -3.88 17.46
CA VAL A 44 -9.45 -2.72 17.39
C VAL A 44 -10.73 -3.15 16.69
N SER A 45 -11.90 -2.89 17.29
CA SER A 45 -13.20 -3.28 16.72
C SER A 45 -14.08 -2.07 16.41
N LYS A 46 -14.65 -2.07 15.21
CA LYS A 46 -15.60 -1.04 14.75
C LYS A 46 -16.83 -1.71 14.12
N LYS A 47 -18.00 -1.08 14.19
CA LYS A 47 -19.15 -1.51 13.38
C LYS A 47 -18.81 -1.40 11.89
N CYS A 48 -19.27 -2.36 11.09
CA CYS A 48 -19.05 -2.41 9.65
C CYS A 48 -19.51 -1.12 8.95
N ASP A 49 -20.68 -0.60 9.35
CA ASP A 49 -21.26 0.63 8.79
C ASP A 49 -20.49 1.91 9.15
N GLU A 50 -19.58 1.85 10.13
CA GLU A 50 -18.75 2.99 10.53
C GLU A 50 -17.31 2.87 10.00
N CYS A 51 -16.91 1.69 9.51
CA CYS A 51 -15.55 1.45 9.06
C CYS A 51 -15.43 1.70 7.55
N ILE A 52 -14.78 2.81 7.17
CA ILE A 52 -14.53 3.12 5.77
C ILE A 52 -13.72 2.02 5.06
N PHE A 53 -12.76 1.39 5.75
CA PHE A 53 -12.00 0.29 5.16
C PHE A 53 -12.90 -0.89 4.80
N TYR A 54 -13.80 -1.28 5.72
CA TYR A 54 -14.80 -2.31 5.44
C TYR A 54 -15.68 -1.94 4.24
N LYS A 55 -16.19 -0.71 4.18
CA LYS A 55 -16.99 -0.25 3.03
C LYS A 55 -16.20 -0.32 1.71
N LEU A 56 -14.92 0.03 1.74
CA LEU A 56 -14.06 -0.02 0.56
C LEU A 56 -13.78 -1.45 0.09
N ILE A 57 -13.51 -2.41 0.99
CA ILE A 57 -13.31 -3.82 0.61
C ILE A 57 -14.60 -4.52 0.17
N SER A 58 -15.76 -4.11 0.69
CA SER A 58 -17.06 -4.69 0.32
C SER A 58 -17.59 -4.09 -0.99
N GLY A 59 -17.30 -2.81 -1.27
CA GLY A 59 -17.80 -2.09 -2.44
C GLY A 59 -16.81 -1.98 -3.61
N SER A 60 -15.54 -2.32 -3.41
CA SER A 60 -14.50 -2.23 -4.45
C SER A 60 -13.34 -3.20 -4.19
N TYR A 61 -12.43 -3.29 -5.14
CA TYR A 61 -11.18 -4.03 -4.97
C TYR A 61 -10.15 -3.19 -4.20
N VAL A 62 -9.59 -3.75 -3.13
CA VAL A 62 -8.46 -3.18 -2.38
C VAL A 62 -7.19 -3.94 -2.74
N TYR A 63 -6.16 -3.21 -3.14
CA TYR A 63 -4.87 -3.76 -3.52
C TYR A 63 -3.93 -3.81 -2.30
N GLY A 64 -3.50 -5.03 -1.95
CA GLY A 64 -2.60 -5.27 -0.82
C GLY A 64 -3.26 -5.06 0.54
N ALA A 65 -2.46 -5.21 1.60
CA ALA A 65 -2.87 -4.84 2.95
C ALA A 65 -2.78 -3.31 3.11
N PRO A 66 -3.70 -2.68 3.87
CA PRO A 66 -3.52 -1.29 4.24
C PRO A 66 -2.27 -1.14 5.11
N SER A 67 -1.61 0.00 5.05
CA SER A 67 -0.44 0.30 5.89
C SER A 67 -0.72 1.49 6.81
N ILE A 68 0.00 1.56 7.92
CA ILE A 68 -0.10 2.63 8.91
C ILE A 68 1.26 3.32 8.97
N HIS A 69 1.28 4.64 8.78
CA HIS A 69 2.48 5.45 8.94
C HIS A 69 2.13 6.74 9.67
N ASN A 70 2.73 6.97 10.84
CA ASN A 70 2.50 8.18 11.65
C ASN A 70 1.01 8.48 11.90
N GLY A 71 0.22 7.46 12.24
CA GLY A 71 -1.23 7.61 12.47
C GLY A 71 -2.07 7.86 11.21
N VAL A 72 -1.47 7.80 10.02
CA VAL A 72 -2.18 7.88 8.74
C VAL A 72 -2.30 6.48 8.14
N ILE A 73 -3.52 6.10 7.75
CA ILE A 73 -3.79 4.83 7.11
C ILE A 73 -3.71 5.03 5.60
N LYS A 74 -2.84 4.26 4.93
CA LYS A 74 -2.69 4.23 3.47
C LYS A 74 -3.43 3.00 2.95
N VAL A 75 -4.34 3.22 2.02
CA VAL A 75 -5.11 2.15 1.34
C VAL A 75 -5.01 2.39 -0.16
N VAL A 76 -4.80 1.32 -0.95
CA VAL A 76 -4.86 1.39 -2.41
C VAL A 76 -6.14 0.69 -2.85
N VAL A 77 -7.00 1.40 -3.59
CA VAL A 77 -8.29 0.85 -4.06
C VAL A 77 -8.42 1.01 -5.57
N ALA A 78 -9.19 0.15 -6.22
CA ALA A 78 -9.53 0.32 -7.63
C ALA A 78 -10.34 1.62 -7.83
N ASP A 79 -10.01 2.37 -8.88
CA ASP A 79 -10.69 3.60 -9.25
C ASP A 79 -12.03 3.30 -9.93
N THR A 80 -13.05 2.98 -9.12
CA THR A 80 -14.40 2.61 -9.54
C THR A 80 -15.43 3.63 -9.05
N ARG A 81 -16.62 3.67 -9.66
CA ARG A 81 -17.73 4.53 -9.20
C ARG A 81 -18.10 4.25 -7.72
N PRO A 82 -18.26 2.98 -7.28
CA PRO A 82 -18.51 2.68 -5.87
C PRO A 82 -17.42 3.20 -4.92
N ALA A 83 -16.14 2.99 -5.24
CA ALA A 83 -15.05 3.49 -4.41
C ALA A 83 -15.09 5.01 -4.26
N ARG A 84 -15.30 5.74 -5.37
CA ARG A 84 -15.41 7.21 -5.35
C ARG A 84 -16.59 7.68 -4.50
N ARG A 85 -17.74 7.00 -4.59
CA ARG A 85 -18.92 7.32 -3.79
C ARG A 85 -18.64 7.13 -2.29
N ILE A 86 -18.06 6.00 -1.90
CA ILE A 86 -17.69 5.72 -0.50
C ILE A 86 -16.73 6.80 0.03
N LEU A 87 -15.70 7.16 -0.74
CA LEU A 87 -14.74 8.19 -0.36
C LEU A 87 -15.38 9.58 -0.21
N ALA A 88 -16.34 9.92 -1.07
CA ALA A 88 -17.09 11.18 -0.99
C ALA A 88 -18.00 11.23 0.26
N GLU A 89 -18.71 10.13 0.54
CA GLU A 89 -19.56 9.99 1.74
C GLU A 89 -18.75 10.09 3.04
N HIS A 90 -17.49 9.67 3.03
CA HIS A 90 -16.60 9.67 4.19
C HIS A 90 -15.51 10.76 4.12
N ARG A 91 -15.77 11.87 3.42
CA ARG A 91 -14.78 12.94 3.16
C ARG A 91 -14.01 13.41 4.40
N GLN A 92 -14.66 13.42 5.57
CA GLN A 92 -14.05 13.86 6.84
C GLN A 92 -12.90 12.95 7.29
N GLN A 93 -12.94 11.66 6.92
CA GLN A 93 -11.89 10.69 7.22
C GLN A 93 -10.81 10.67 6.14
N VAL A 94 -11.05 11.26 4.96
CA VAL A 94 -10.12 11.23 3.82
C VAL A 94 -9.19 12.44 3.87
N ILE A 95 -7.88 12.19 3.96
CA ILE A 95 -6.84 13.23 3.93
C ILE A 95 -6.48 13.58 2.49
N SER A 96 -6.24 12.58 1.65
CA SER A 96 -5.91 12.78 0.24
C SER A 96 -6.28 11.56 -0.61
N VAL A 97 -6.54 11.81 -1.89
CA VAL A 97 -6.78 10.78 -2.91
C VAL A 97 -5.90 11.08 -4.12
N GLU A 98 -4.95 10.21 -4.42
CA GLU A 98 -4.05 10.33 -5.58
C GLU A 98 -4.34 9.22 -6.59
N ARG A 99 -4.38 9.55 -7.89
CA ARG A 99 -4.50 8.54 -8.93
C ARG A 99 -3.16 7.82 -9.12
N LEU A 100 -3.20 6.50 -9.11
CA LEU A 100 -2.06 5.63 -9.37
C LEU A 100 -2.17 4.93 -10.72
N ARG A 101 -1.02 4.81 -11.38
CA ARG A 101 -0.87 3.95 -12.56
C ARG A 101 -0.64 2.52 -12.07
N PRO A 102 -1.20 1.46 -12.70
CA PRO A 102 -0.93 0.08 -12.29
C PRO A 102 0.56 -0.26 -12.25
N ALA A 103 1.32 0.29 -13.19
CA ALA A 103 2.77 0.14 -13.26
C ALA A 103 3.52 0.76 -12.06
N SER A 104 2.90 1.55 -11.19
CA SER A 104 3.51 2.01 -9.93
C SER A 104 3.28 1.05 -8.76
N LEU A 105 2.35 0.09 -8.87
CA LEU A 105 1.95 -0.80 -7.77
C LEU A 105 2.77 -2.09 -7.67
N VAL A 106 3.42 -2.50 -8.75
CA VAL A 106 4.15 -3.78 -8.82
C VAL A 106 5.51 -3.58 -9.46
N LEU A 107 6.58 -4.12 -8.87
CA LEU A 107 7.86 -4.20 -9.56
C LEU A 107 7.72 -5.11 -10.79
N THR A 108 8.11 -4.60 -11.97
CA THR A 108 8.16 -5.40 -13.21
C THR A 108 9.23 -6.50 -13.09
N SER A 109 9.16 -7.55 -13.91
CA SER A 109 10.15 -8.65 -13.91
C SER A 109 11.59 -8.13 -14.00
N LYS A 110 11.86 -7.20 -14.94
CA LYS A 110 13.19 -6.60 -15.09
C LYS A 110 13.65 -5.80 -13.86
N GLN A 111 12.72 -5.15 -13.16
CA GLN A 111 13.02 -4.43 -11.93
C GLN A 111 13.38 -5.41 -10.80
N ARG A 112 12.66 -6.53 -10.69
CA ARG A 112 12.95 -7.60 -9.72
C ARG A 112 14.30 -8.27 -10.01
N GLU A 113 14.59 -8.58 -11.26
CA GLU A 113 15.88 -9.14 -11.70
C GLU A 113 17.05 -8.22 -11.30
N VAL A 114 16.94 -6.92 -11.59
CA VAL A 114 18.01 -5.96 -11.25
C VAL A 114 18.20 -5.86 -9.74
N LEU A 115 17.12 -5.80 -8.94
CA LEU A 115 17.24 -5.78 -7.48
C LEU A 115 17.85 -7.08 -6.95
N SER A 116 17.39 -8.23 -7.44
CA SER A 116 17.88 -9.53 -6.99
C SER A 116 19.36 -9.70 -7.31
N ALA A 117 19.78 -9.36 -8.52
CA ALA A 117 21.17 -9.43 -8.91
C ALA A 117 22.06 -8.50 -8.05
N MET A 118 21.59 -7.29 -7.75
CA MET A 118 22.32 -6.37 -6.87
C MET A 118 22.36 -6.87 -5.42
N ALA A 119 21.28 -7.44 -4.90
CA ALA A 119 21.21 -8.01 -3.55
C ALA A 119 22.15 -9.22 -3.37
N SER A 120 22.37 -9.99 -4.44
CA SER A 120 23.30 -11.13 -4.46
C SER A 120 24.77 -10.73 -4.71
N GLY A 121 25.14 -9.45 -4.53
CA GLY A 121 26.51 -8.97 -4.73
C GLY A 121 26.90 -8.67 -6.18
N GLY A 122 25.94 -8.71 -7.11
CA GLY A 122 26.15 -8.29 -8.49
C GLY A 122 26.41 -6.79 -8.61
N SER A 123 27.10 -6.39 -9.68
CA SER A 123 27.35 -4.99 -10.00
C SER A 123 26.57 -4.54 -11.23
N ILE A 124 26.31 -3.23 -11.35
CA ILE A 124 25.71 -2.62 -12.54
C ILE A 124 26.46 -3.03 -13.82
N SER A 125 27.79 -3.15 -13.76
CA SER A 125 28.63 -3.58 -14.89
C SER A 125 28.39 -5.03 -15.30
N LEU A 126 28.17 -5.94 -14.34
CA LEU A 126 27.88 -7.34 -14.62
C LEU A 126 26.48 -7.51 -15.22
N ILE A 127 25.49 -6.84 -14.63
CA ILE A 127 24.10 -6.87 -15.10
C ILE A 127 23.99 -6.27 -16.51
N ALA A 128 24.71 -5.18 -16.80
CA ALA A 128 24.78 -4.57 -18.12
C ALA A 128 25.29 -5.55 -19.19
N ARG A 129 26.37 -6.28 -18.88
CA ARG A 129 26.92 -7.32 -19.77
C ARG A 129 25.93 -8.47 -19.97
N ALA A 130 25.37 -9.01 -18.90
CA ALA A 130 24.44 -10.15 -18.96
C ALA A 130 23.11 -9.84 -19.67
N SER A 131 22.72 -8.56 -19.74
CA SER A 131 21.46 -8.13 -20.36
C SER A 131 21.63 -7.38 -21.68
N SER A 132 22.84 -7.36 -22.24
CA SER A 132 23.20 -6.62 -23.47
C SER A 132 22.71 -5.17 -23.47
N ARG A 133 22.91 -4.46 -22.35
CA ARG A 133 22.49 -3.07 -22.15
C ARG A 133 23.66 -2.21 -21.70
N SER A 134 23.57 -0.89 -21.91
CA SER A 134 24.55 0.04 -21.37
C SER A 134 24.48 0.11 -19.84
N LYS A 135 25.62 0.36 -19.19
CA LYS A 135 25.69 0.59 -17.72
C LYS A 135 24.74 1.70 -17.28
N VAL A 136 24.61 2.76 -18.08
CA VAL A 136 23.71 3.90 -17.83
C VAL A 136 22.24 3.44 -17.82
N ALA A 137 21.82 2.58 -18.75
CA ALA A 137 20.45 2.08 -18.80
C ALA A 137 20.12 1.23 -17.57
N VAL A 138 21.04 0.35 -17.15
CA VAL A 138 20.88 -0.48 -15.95
C VAL A 138 20.85 0.39 -14.69
N TYR A 139 21.73 1.39 -14.57
CA TYR A 139 21.71 2.33 -13.46
C TYR A 139 20.40 3.12 -13.37
N LYS A 140 19.91 3.65 -14.50
CA LYS A 140 18.60 4.34 -14.55
C LYS A 140 17.47 3.41 -14.09
N LEU A 141 17.48 2.15 -14.54
CA LEU A 141 16.50 1.15 -14.12
C LEU A 141 16.61 0.87 -12.62
N PHE A 142 17.80 0.63 -12.09
CA PHE A 142 18.05 0.42 -10.66
C PHE A 142 17.55 1.59 -9.81
N ARG A 143 17.94 2.82 -10.14
CA ARG A 143 17.50 4.03 -9.43
C ARG A 143 15.97 4.18 -9.45
N LYS A 144 15.34 3.94 -10.60
CA LYS A 144 13.87 3.97 -10.73
C LYS A 144 13.22 2.88 -9.88
N THR A 145 13.82 1.71 -9.82
CA THR A 145 13.35 0.60 -9.02
C THR A 145 13.44 0.89 -7.53
N LEU A 146 14.57 1.41 -7.03
CA LEU A 146 14.72 1.79 -5.62
C LEU A 146 13.67 2.82 -5.18
N LYS A 147 13.48 3.88 -5.98
CA LYS A 147 12.43 4.89 -5.70
C LYS A 147 11.05 4.25 -5.56
N LYS A 148 10.74 3.31 -6.46
CA LYS A 148 9.47 2.60 -6.45
C LYS A 148 9.33 1.66 -5.25
N VAL A 149 10.40 1.00 -4.80
CA VAL A 149 10.37 0.19 -3.57
C VAL A 149 10.01 1.06 -2.37
N VAL A 150 10.62 2.24 -2.24
CA VAL A 150 10.31 3.18 -1.16
C VAL A 150 8.85 3.65 -1.19
N GLU A 151 8.23 3.76 -2.37
CA GLU A 151 6.80 4.12 -2.49
C GLU A 151 5.84 2.97 -2.18
N LEU A 152 6.30 1.72 -2.33
CA LEU A 152 5.52 0.50 -2.11
C LEU A 152 5.52 0.08 -0.64
N ILE A 153 6.64 0.30 0.06
CA ILE A 153 6.76 0.12 1.51
C ILE A 153 6.13 1.35 2.22
#